data_AF-R7F3E9-F1
#
_entry.id   AF-R7F3E9-F1
#
_cell.length_a   1.000
_cell.length_b   1.000
_cell.length_c   1.000
_cell.angle_alpha   90.00
_cell.angle_beta   90.00
_cell.angle_gamma   90.00
#
_symmetry.space_group_name_H-M   'P 1'
#
loop_
_entity.id
_entity.type
_entity.pdbx_description
1 polymer ?
#
loop_
_entity_poly.entity_id
_entity_poly.type
_entity_poly.pdbx_seq_one_letter_code
_entity_poly.pdbx_strand_id
1 'polypeptide(L)'
;MGANTPVLYNVNVKAYPAEGGTVYGSGKYAYGDTIRVTGTVNKGWKLSTVYTSRPTSQTDVFNRFVVKGDMDITCYFIKEEDITDAGNGTFSGVMPQMGLQTYLQLGKTSDNRYTQKTDGYLAVLLPEHVGGTGREGKTGASVNLFFVPSNVLGMVEENGKKYLRFDGGVLQYGNLKLSDNVLPINNILLSLMLAFDNGDSGELAPGSYRVEITSGSPEDGEFTLGCMERLSPLYGWLSSDDSSFERRIPGFFLRRVDKGLSADFLQGVTLRTAPKQTVQWEPSPGFYGENDGRLKNVVRRIGEIYRGAVAGTPLSDYDMQQFSSDLDKHVFKMK
;
A
#
# COMPACT_ATOMS: atom_id res chain seq x y z
N MET A 1 -35.75 -41.22 21.61
CA MET A 1 -35.29 -39.90 21.12
C MET A 1 -33.78 -39.86 21.26
N GLY A 2 -33.03 -39.97 20.16
CA GLY A 2 -31.57 -39.81 20.23
C GLY A 2 -31.25 -38.34 20.45
N ALA A 3 -30.51 -38.00 21.49
CA ALA A 3 -30.04 -36.64 21.72
C ALA A 3 -29.13 -36.25 20.54
N ASN A 4 -29.61 -35.36 19.68
CA ASN A 4 -28.82 -34.80 18.59
C ASN A 4 -27.76 -33.90 19.22
N THR A 5 -26.61 -34.49 19.55
CA THR A 5 -25.51 -33.76 20.19
C THR A 5 -24.95 -32.83 19.14
N PRO A 6 -25.00 -31.50 19.33
CA PRO A 6 -24.49 -30.57 18.33
C PRO A 6 -23.00 -30.84 18.12
N VAL A 7 -22.59 -30.93 16.85
CA VAL A 7 -21.19 -31.06 16.50
C VAL A 7 -20.48 -29.77 16.93
N LEU A 8 -19.56 -29.90 17.88
CA LEU A 8 -18.76 -28.81 18.39
C LEU A 8 -17.42 -28.74 17.67
N TYR A 9 -17.02 -27.54 17.30
CA TYR A 9 -15.74 -27.23 16.68
C TYR A 9 -14.86 -26.42 17.63
N ASN A 10 -13.56 -26.66 17.53
CA ASN A 10 -12.55 -25.92 18.28
C ASN A 10 -12.23 -24.62 17.55
N VAL A 11 -12.38 -23.51 18.27
CA VAL A 11 -11.92 -22.19 17.83
C VAL A 11 -10.77 -21.79 18.71
N ASN A 12 -9.63 -21.52 18.09
CA ASN A 12 -8.42 -21.06 18.76
C ASN A 12 -8.10 -19.64 18.30
N VAL A 13 -8.07 -18.71 19.24
CA VAL A 13 -7.74 -17.30 19.00
C VAL A 13 -6.41 -16.98 19.66
N LYS A 14 -5.48 -16.42 18.88
CA LYS A 14 -4.15 -16.04 19.37
C LYS A 14 -3.70 -14.66 18.90
N ALA A 15 -2.89 -14.02 19.72
CA ALA A 15 -2.19 -12.78 19.39
C ALA A 15 -0.84 -13.10 18.75
N TYR A 16 -0.46 -12.33 17.74
CA TYR A 16 0.88 -12.40 17.16
C TYR A 16 1.40 -11.01 16.75
N PRO A 17 2.52 -10.53 17.30
CA PRO A 17 3.28 -11.12 18.41
C PRO A 17 2.45 -11.20 19.71
N ALA A 18 2.83 -12.08 20.63
CA ALA A 18 2.10 -12.25 21.89
C ALA A 18 2.19 -10.99 22.78
N GLU A 19 3.30 -10.26 22.70
CA GLU A 19 3.52 -9.00 23.37
C GLU A 19 2.70 -7.83 22.78
N GLY A 20 2.08 -8.00 21.62
CA GLY A 20 1.30 -6.93 20.97
C GLY A 20 -0.07 -6.70 21.61
N GLY A 21 -0.61 -7.70 22.28
CA GLY A 21 -1.89 -7.59 22.96
C GLY A 21 -2.42 -8.90 23.50
N THR A 22 -3.47 -8.82 24.30
CA THR A 22 -4.22 -9.99 24.80
C THR A 22 -5.48 -10.15 23.96
N VAL A 23 -5.87 -11.38 23.61
CA VAL A 23 -7.06 -11.66 22.80
C VAL A 23 -7.93 -12.75 23.42
N TYR A 24 -9.23 -12.67 23.16
CA TYR A 24 -10.27 -13.58 23.67
C TYR A 24 -11.20 -14.04 22.55
N GLY A 25 -11.87 -15.18 22.77
CA GLY A 25 -12.78 -15.79 21.79
C GLY A 25 -12.48 -17.26 21.48
N SER A 26 -11.46 -17.84 22.13
CA SER A 26 -11.18 -19.28 22.05
C SER A 26 -12.24 -20.09 22.79
N GLY A 27 -12.59 -21.27 22.27
CA GLY A 27 -13.59 -22.12 22.89
C GLY A 27 -14.10 -23.23 21.96
N LYS A 28 -15.14 -23.93 22.43
CA LYS A 28 -15.89 -24.91 21.64
C LYS A 28 -17.25 -24.34 21.28
N TYR A 29 -17.57 -24.33 19.99
CA TYR A 29 -18.79 -23.71 19.45
C TYR A 29 -19.50 -24.65 18.50
N ALA A 30 -20.83 -24.53 18.40
CA ALA A 30 -21.61 -25.32 17.47
C ALA A 30 -21.48 -24.79 16.03
N TYR A 31 -21.77 -25.65 15.06
CA TYR A 31 -21.90 -25.23 13.67
C TYR A 31 -22.93 -24.10 13.53
N GLY A 32 -22.57 -23.03 12.83
CA GLY A 32 -23.42 -21.87 12.58
C GLY A 32 -23.38 -20.80 13.66
N ASP A 33 -22.74 -21.07 14.81
CA ASP A 33 -22.57 -20.07 15.86
C ASP A 33 -21.80 -18.87 15.34
N THR A 34 -22.18 -17.68 15.79
CA THR A 34 -21.45 -16.45 15.49
C THR A 34 -20.61 -16.07 16.69
N ILE A 35 -19.31 -16.02 16.49
CA ILE A 35 -18.35 -15.59 17.51
C ILE A 35 -17.84 -14.20 17.19
N ARG A 36 -17.51 -13.47 18.24
CA ARG A 36 -16.72 -12.25 18.15
C ARG A 36 -15.41 -12.50 18.88
N VAL A 37 -14.30 -12.30 18.17
CA VAL A 37 -13.01 -12.16 18.84
C VAL A 37 -13.06 -10.88 19.67
N THR A 38 -12.25 -10.71 20.72
CA THR A 38 -12.08 -9.44 21.47
C THR A 38 -10.65 -9.36 22.02
N GLY A 39 -10.28 -8.28 22.71
CA GLY A 39 -8.99 -8.20 23.38
C GLY A 39 -8.55 -6.79 23.77
N THR A 40 -7.27 -6.63 24.11
CA THR A 40 -6.67 -5.38 24.56
C THR A 40 -5.29 -5.23 23.93
N VAL A 41 -5.02 -4.09 23.29
CA VAL A 41 -3.70 -3.79 22.73
C VAL A 41 -2.76 -3.38 23.86
N ASN A 42 -1.51 -3.85 23.82
CA ASN A 42 -0.50 -3.38 24.75
C ASN A 42 0.04 -2.00 24.31
N LYS A 43 0.55 -1.21 25.25
CA LYS A 43 1.09 0.13 24.97
C LYS A 43 2.19 0.08 23.88
N GLY A 44 2.11 0.98 22.89
CA GLY A 44 3.07 1.06 21.79
C GLY A 44 2.84 0.05 20.66
N TRP A 45 1.66 -0.58 20.63
CA TRP A 45 1.23 -1.48 19.57
C TRP A 45 -0.12 -1.04 19.02
N LYS A 46 -0.44 -1.51 17.83
CA LYS A 46 -1.77 -1.40 17.22
C LYS A 46 -2.20 -2.70 16.58
N LEU A 47 -3.51 -2.95 16.56
CA LEU A 47 -4.08 -4.06 15.81
C LEU A 47 -3.93 -3.76 14.32
N SER A 48 -3.34 -4.70 13.59
CA SER A 48 -3.12 -4.57 12.16
C SER A 48 -4.20 -5.31 11.36
N THR A 49 -4.31 -6.62 11.56
CA THR A 49 -5.23 -7.46 10.80
C THR A 49 -5.63 -8.68 11.60
N VAL A 50 -6.76 -9.28 11.24
CA VAL A 50 -7.23 -10.53 11.83
C VAL A 50 -7.36 -11.56 10.72
N TYR A 51 -6.54 -12.61 10.82
CA TYR A 51 -6.56 -13.73 9.88
C TYR A 51 -7.31 -14.91 10.48
N THR A 52 -8.03 -15.64 9.64
CA THR A 52 -8.60 -16.94 10.02
C THR A 52 -8.13 -18.02 9.05
N SER A 53 -7.82 -19.21 9.57
CA SER A 53 -7.52 -20.39 8.75
C SER A 53 -8.69 -20.84 7.86
N ARG A 54 -9.90 -20.31 8.12
CA ARG A 54 -11.12 -20.58 7.35
C ARG A 54 -11.73 -19.30 6.79
N PRO A 55 -11.31 -18.84 5.59
CA PRO A 55 -11.81 -17.60 4.99
C PRO A 55 -13.33 -17.55 4.81
N THR A 56 -13.99 -18.70 4.59
CA THR A 56 -15.46 -18.77 4.43
C THR A 56 -16.23 -18.46 5.72
N SER A 57 -15.53 -18.35 6.86
CA SER A 57 -16.10 -17.97 8.15
C SER A 57 -16.05 -16.46 8.42
N GLN A 58 -15.36 -15.66 7.61
CA GLN A 58 -15.31 -14.20 7.75
C GLN A 58 -16.68 -13.56 7.46
N THR A 59 -16.98 -12.46 8.14
CA THR A 59 -18.13 -11.60 7.84
C THR A 59 -17.66 -10.22 7.39
N ASP A 60 -18.60 -9.37 6.99
CA ASP A 60 -18.43 -7.94 6.73
C ASP A 60 -17.88 -7.16 7.94
N VAL A 61 -18.13 -7.66 9.16
CA VAL A 61 -17.53 -7.12 10.37
C VAL A 61 -16.24 -7.90 10.67
N PHE A 62 -15.10 -7.20 10.65
CA PHE A 62 -13.75 -7.78 10.67
C PHE A 62 -13.47 -8.75 11.80
N ASN A 63 -14.16 -8.60 12.92
CA ASN A 63 -13.96 -9.35 14.13
C ASN A 63 -14.96 -10.46 14.40
N ARG A 64 -15.93 -10.59 13.49
CA ARG A 64 -17.07 -11.49 13.64
C ARG A 64 -16.91 -12.63 12.66
N PHE A 65 -17.05 -13.84 13.18
CA PHE A 65 -16.85 -15.06 12.43
C PHE A 65 -18.01 -16.02 12.64
N VAL A 66 -18.42 -16.72 11.57
CA VAL A 66 -19.41 -17.81 11.64
C VAL A 66 -18.69 -19.14 11.68
N VAL A 67 -18.95 -19.93 12.72
CA VAL A 67 -18.31 -21.23 12.94
C VAL A 67 -18.81 -22.21 11.89
N LYS A 68 -17.91 -22.64 11.00
CA LYS A 68 -18.21 -23.62 9.93
C LYS A 68 -17.33 -24.86 10.01
N GLY A 69 -16.56 -24.99 11.08
CA GLY A 69 -15.52 -26.01 11.27
C GLY A 69 -14.54 -25.56 12.35
N ASP A 70 -13.49 -26.35 12.58
CA ASP A 70 -12.36 -25.90 13.37
C ASP A 70 -11.70 -24.67 12.72
N MET A 71 -11.29 -23.71 13.56
CA MET A 71 -10.73 -22.43 13.12
C MET A 71 -9.57 -21.99 14.01
N ASP A 72 -8.51 -21.51 13.39
CA ASP A 72 -7.44 -20.76 14.03
C ASP A 72 -7.53 -19.31 13.58
N ILE A 73 -7.79 -18.42 14.53
CA ILE A 73 -7.89 -16.99 14.31
C ILE A 73 -6.67 -16.32 14.93
N THR A 74 -5.93 -15.56 14.14
CA THR A 74 -4.73 -14.85 14.58
C THR A 74 -4.94 -13.35 14.44
N CYS A 75 -4.89 -12.64 15.55
CA CYS A 75 -4.86 -11.19 15.60
C CYS A 75 -3.41 -10.74 15.48
N TYR A 76 -3.09 -10.06 14.38
CA TYR A 76 -1.77 -9.52 14.11
C TYR A 76 -1.64 -8.11 14.68
N PHE A 77 -0.57 -7.89 15.45
CA PHE A 77 -0.21 -6.61 16.03
C PHE A 77 1.09 -6.13 15.42
N ILE A 78 1.19 -4.82 15.20
CA ILE A 78 2.42 -4.16 14.77
C ILE A 78 2.73 -3.04 15.75
N LYS A 79 4.01 -2.70 15.90
CA LYS A 79 4.42 -1.57 16.74
C LYS A 79 3.80 -0.28 16.20
N GLU A 80 3.32 0.54 17.12
CA GLU A 80 2.92 1.89 16.83
C GLU A 80 4.17 2.75 16.61
N GLU A 81 4.08 3.71 15.70
CA GLU A 81 5.18 4.63 15.40
C GLU A 81 4.85 6.00 15.97
N ASP A 82 5.82 6.58 16.66
CA ASP A 82 5.77 7.99 17.04
C ASP A 82 6.17 8.83 15.83
N ILE A 83 5.18 9.21 15.02
CA ILE A 83 5.38 10.08 13.86
C ILE A 83 5.52 11.53 14.37
N THR A 84 6.68 12.13 14.14
CA THR A 84 6.94 13.54 14.42
C THR A 84 6.79 14.40 13.18
N ASP A 85 6.63 15.71 13.36
CA ASP A 85 6.63 16.65 12.25
C ASP A 85 7.93 16.54 11.44
N ALA A 86 7.81 16.57 10.11
CA ALA A 86 8.95 16.59 9.19
C ALA A 86 9.52 18.01 8.99
N GLY A 87 8.86 19.01 9.56
CA GLY A 87 9.20 20.42 9.37
C GLY A 87 8.54 21.00 8.12
N ASN A 88 9.00 22.17 7.70
CA ASN A 88 8.46 22.89 6.54
C ASN A 88 9.56 23.17 5.53
N GLY A 89 9.30 22.96 4.25
CA GLY A 89 10.26 23.28 3.20
C GLY A 89 9.94 22.64 1.86
N THR A 90 10.66 23.07 0.83
CA THR A 90 10.58 22.52 -0.51
C THR A 90 11.95 22.07 -0.95
N PHE A 91 12.04 20.85 -1.44
CA PHE A 91 13.30 20.21 -1.78
C PHE A 91 13.21 19.52 -3.14
N SER A 92 14.33 19.45 -3.83
CA SER A 92 14.44 18.84 -5.14
C SER A 92 15.78 18.10 -5.24
N GLY A 93 15.78 16.94 -5.87
CA GLY A 93 16.97 16.11 -6.10
C GLY A 93 16.79 15.20 -7.30
N VAL A 94 17.88 14.65 -7.83
CA VAL A 94 17.83 13.77 -9.00
C VAL A 94 18.14 12.35 -8.56
N MET A 95 17.33 11.39 -9.00
CA MET A 95 17.58 9.96 -8.80
C MET A 95 18.83 9.54 -9.59
N PRO A 96 19.90 9.07 -8.93
CA PRO A 96 21.14 8.69 -9.62
C PRO A 96 20.96 7.57 -10.64
N GLN A 97 20.03 6.64 -10.35
CA GLN A 97 19.81 5.43 -11.15
C GLN A 97 19.09 5.72 -12.48
N MET A 98 18.17 6.70 -12.48
CA MET A 98 17.26 6.96 -13.60
C MET A 98 17.36 8.38 -14.17
N GLY A 99 18.09 9.28 -13.51
CA GLY A 99 18.16 10.70 -13.90
C GLY A 99 16.84 11.46 -13.72
N LEU A 100 15.91 10.92 -12.93
CA LEU A 100 14.57 11.47 -12.75
C LEU A 100 14.54 12.49 -11.61
N GLN A 101 13.84 13.61 -11.82
CA GLN A 101 13.70 14.64 -10.82
C GLN A 101 12.71 14.19 -9.73
N THR A 102 13.16 14.23 -8.49
CA THR A 102 12.35 14.03 -7.29
C THR A 102 12.11 15.39 -6.64
N TYR A 103 10.88 15.63 -6.21
CA TYR A 103 10.43 16.84 -5.53
C TYR A 103 9.74 16.46 -4.22
N LEU A 104 10.06 17.16 -3.15
CA LEU A 104 9.48 16.95 -1.83
C LEU A 104 9.01 18.29 -1.28
N GLN A 105 7.72 18.37 -0.96
CA GLN A 105 7.15 19.44 -0.14
C GLN A 105 6.94 18.88 1.26
N LEU A 106 7.51 19.54 2.26
CA LEU A 106 7.22 19.31 3.68
C LEU A 106 6.36 20.44 4.22
N GLY A 107 5.52 20.11 5.20
CA GLY A 107 4.64 21.03 5.88
C GLY A 107 3.19 20.93 5.44
N LYS A 108 2.30 21.49 6.28
CA LYS A 108 0.86 21.46 6.04
C LYS A 108 0.50 22.22 4.77
N THR A 109 -0.04 21.50 3.80
CA THR A 109 -0.42 22.06 2.49
C THR A 109 -1.84 21.69 2.10
N SER A 110 -2.51 22.61 1.42
CA SER A 110 -3.80 22.40 0.75
C SER A 110 -3.65 22.08 -0.74
N ASP A 111 -2.41 21.92 -1.23
CA ASP A 111 -2.15 21.66 -2.66
C ASP A 111 -2.67 20.27 -3.09
N ASN A 112 -2.77 19.33 -2.15
CA ASN A 112 -3.35 18.01 -2.42
C ASN A 112 -4.88 18.09 -2.44
N ARG A 113 -5.47 18.05 -3.64
CA ARG A 113 -6.93 18.08 -3.84
C ARG A 113 -7.70 16.85 -3.34
N TYR A 114 -7.02 15.80 -2.87
CA TYR A 114 -7.66 14.56 -2.44
C TYR A 114 -7.73 14.36 -0.92
N THR A 115 -7.06 15.20 -0.15
CA THR A 115 -6.97 15.11 1.31
C THR A 115 -7.13 16.48 1.94
N GLN A 116 -7.77 16.57 3.12
CA GLN A 116 -7.95 17.86 3.78
C GLN A 116 -6.73 18.34 4.57
N LYS A 117 -5.80 17.45 4.96
CA LYS A 117 -4.57 17.77 5.71
C LYS A 117 -3.49 16.73 5.42
N THR A 118 -2.38 17.16 4.82
CA THR A 118 -1.14 16.36 4.72
C THR A 118 0.00 17.16 5.29
N ASP A 119 1.01 16.51 5.86
CA ASP A 119 2.24 17.16 6.30
C ASP A 119 3.29 17.25 5.16
N GLY A 120 2.79 17.21 3.92
CA GLY A 120 3.57 17.37 2.70
C GLY A 120 3.16 16.43 1.58
N TYR A 121 3.99 16.37 0.54
CA TYR A 121 3.90 15.36 -0.51
C TYR A 121 5.25 15.14 -1.19
N LEU A 122 5.48 13.92 -1.67
CA LEU A 122 6.65 13.50 -2.42
C LEU A 122 6.23 13.17 -3.85
N ALA A 123 6.87 13.76 -4.86
CA ALA A 123 6.59 13.51 -6.26
C ALA A 123 7.86 13.13 -7.02
N VAL A 124 7.73 12.17 -7.92
CA VAL A 124 8.73 11.88 -8.95
C VAL A 124 8.20 12.44 -10.26
N LEU A 125 8.96 13.37 -10.84
CA LEU A 125 8.59 14.00 -12.12
C LEU A 125 9.07 13.09 -13.25
N LEU A 126 8.10 12.41 -13.86
CA LEU A 126 8.32 11.53 -15.00
C LEU A 126 7.95 12.26 -16.30
N PRO A 127 8.69 12.05 -17.40
CA PRO A 127 8.15 12.35 -18.72
C PRO A 127 6.91 11.47 -18.95
N GLU A 128 5.81 12.08 -19.38
CA GLU A 128 4.54 11.35 -19.57
C GLU A 128 4.66 10.24 -20.61
N HIS A 129 5.43 10.47 -21.68
CA HIS A 129 5.66 9.49 -22.73
C HIS A 129 7.11 9.02 -22.71
N VAL A 130 7.31 7.72 -22.52
CA VAL A 130 8.62 7.08 -22.57
C VAL A 130 8.60 6.03 -23.67
N GLY A 131 9.61 6.05 -24.53
CA GLY A 131 9.77 5.06 -25.58
C GLY A 131 11.23 4.77 -25.86
N GLY A 132 11.50 3.56 -26.32
CA GLY A 132 12.84 3.12 -26.66
C GLY A 132 12.82 2.00 -27.67
N THR A 133 13.94 1.84 -28.36
CA THR A 133 14.19 0.71 -29.24
C THR A 133 15.24 -0.21 -28.63
N GLY A 134 15.13 -1.51 -28.89
CA GLY A 134 16.11 -2.50 -28.46
C GLY A 134 17.47 -2.27 -29.13
N ARG A 135 18.49 -3.00 -28.67
CA ARG A 135 19.93 -2.85 -29.01
C ARG A 135 20.28 -2.90 -30.51
N GLU A 136 19.35 -3.31 -31.36
CA GLU A 136 19.48 -3.38 -32.83
C GLU A 136 18.32 -2.73 -33.60
N GLY A 137 17.43 -1.98 -32.91
CA GLY A 137 16.25 -1.38 -33.53
C GLY A 137 15.17 -2.37 -33.97
N LYS A 138 15.36 -3.67 -33.71
CA LYS A 138 14.47 -4.76 -34.10
C LYS A 138 13.20 -4.84 -33.27
N THR A 139 13.23 -4.33 -32.05
CA THR A 139 12.06 -4.23 -31.18
C THR A 139 11.94 -2.82 -30.64
N GLY A 140 10.73 -2.42 -30.29
CA GLY A 140 10.43 -1.15 -29.64
C GLY A 140 9.42 -1.34 -28.53
N ALA A 141 9.44 -0.41 -27.58
CA ALA A 141 8.40 -0.27 -26.59
C ALA A 141 8.12 1.22 -26.38
N SER A 142 6.84 1.57 -26.23
CA SER A 142 6.45 2.88 -25.74
C SER A 142 5.37 2.73 -24.68
N VAL A 143 5.39 3.61 -23.70
CA VAL A 143 4.51 3.55 -22.54
C VAL A 143 4.31 4.96 -22.00
N ASN A 144 3.11 5.23 -21.50
CA ASN A 144 2.84 6.42 -20.75
C ASN A 144 3.09 6.14 -19.28
N LEU A 145 3.86 6.97 -18.58
CA LEU A 145 4.17 6.80 -17.16
C LEU A 145 3.69 8.00 -16.35
N PHE A 146 3.09 7.73 -15.21
CA PHE A 146 2.65 8.76 -14.28
C PHE A 146 2.89 8.30 -12.85
N PHE A 147 3.64 9.09 -12.08
CA PHE A 147 3.82 8.84 -10.65
C PHE A 147 2.81 9.69 -9.90
N VAL A 148 1.88 9.04 -9.20
CA VAL A 148 0.95 9.74 -8.32
C VAL A 148 1.75 10.21 -7.11
N PRO A 149 1.72 11.52 -6.77
CA PRO A 149 2.45 12.01 -5.60
C PRO A 149 2.11 11.22 -4.33
N SER A 150 3.07 10.99 -3.47
CA SER A 150 2.83 10.32 -2.19
C SER A 150 2.51 11.34 -1.11
N ASN A 151 1.65 10.97 -0.17
CA ASN A 151 1.32 11.75 1.00
C ASN A 151 2.44 11.61 2.05
N VAL A 152 3.08 12.71 2.45
CA VAL A 152 4.07 12.68 3.53
C VAL A 152 3.34 12.76 4.87
N LEU A 153 3.64 11.82 5.76
CA LEU A 153 3.05 11.75 7.10
C LEU A 153 3.92 12.43 8.15
N GLY A 154 5.24 12.44 7.96
CA GLY A 154 6.17 12.98 8.95
C GLY A 154 7.48 12.23 8.97
N MET A 155 8.16 12.32 10.11
CA MET A 155 9.44 11.67 10.40
C MET A 155 9.26 10.61 11.49
N VAL A 156 10.06 9.56 11.42
CA VAL A 156 10.11 8.51 12.45
C VAL A 156 11.56 8.26 12.79
N GLU A 157 11.86 8.11 14.08
CA GLU A 157 13.17 7.67 14.54
C GLU A 157 13.06 6.30 15.20
N GLU A 158 13.77 5.30 14.68
CA GLU A 158 13.78 3.95 15.21
C GLU A 158 15.21 3.40 15.21
N ASN A 159 15.66 2.85 16.34
CA ASN A 159 17.00 2.26 16.51
C ASN A 159 18.16 3.21 16.09
N GLY A 160 18.00 4.52 16.31
CA GLY A 160 19.00 5.53 15.96
C GLY A 160 19.04 5.89 14.46
N LYS A 161 18.11 5.36 13.66
CA LYS A 161 17.91 5.72 12.26
C LYS A 161 16.71 6.66 12.13
N LYS A 162 16.83 7.65 11.25
CA LYS A 162 15.76 8.57 10.92
C LYS A 162 15.13 8.19 9.59
N TYR A 163 13.81 8.24 9.51
CA TYR A 163 13.05 7.88 8.34
C TYR A 163 12.04 8.96 7.99
N LEU A 164 11.89 9.24 6.70
CA LEU A 164 10.76 10.02 6.18
C LEU A 164 9.62 9.05 5.85
N ARG A 165 8.46 9.25 6.49
CA ARG A 165 7.28 8.40 6.34
C ARG A 165 6.32 8.98 5.31
N PHE A 166 5.91 8.14 4.36
CA PHE A 166 4.91 8.52 3.36
C PHE A 166 4.02 7.36 2.92
N ASP A 167 2.79 7.69 2.53
CA ASP A 167 1.83 6.74 1.97
C ASP A 167 1.56 7.08 0.51
N GLY A 168 1.58 6.07 -0.35
CA GLY A 168 1.34 6.22 -1.78
C GLY A 168 2.30 5.39 -2.60
N GLY A 169 3.11 6.04 -3.42
CA GLY A 169 4.07 5.38 -4.31
C GLY A 169 3.41 4.67 -5.50
N VAL A 170 2.30 5.20 -6.00
CA VAL A 170 1.61 4.60 -7.14
C VAL A 170 2.27 5.03 -8.43
N LEU A 171 2.96 4.08 -9.07
CA LEU A 171 3.44 4.23 -10.44
C LEU A 171 2.38 3.67 -11.39
N GLN A 172 1.79 4.54 -12.20
CA GLN A 172 0.84 4.18 -13.23
C GLN A 172 1.55 4.06 -14.57
N TYR A 173 1.10 3.08 -15.35
CA TYR A 173 1.46 2.99 -16.74
C TYR A 173 0.21 2.81 -17.61
N GLY A 174 0.24 3.41 -18.79
CA GLY A 174 -0.87 3.37 -19.73
C GLY A 174 -0.37 3.32 -21.16
N ASN A 175 -1.24 2.88 -22.07
CA ASN A 175 -0.96 2.89 -23.51
C ASN A 175 0.38 2.18 -23.86
N LEU A 176 0.70 1.09 -23.15
CA LEU A 176 1.87 0.28 -23.43
C LEU A 176 1.73 -0.34 -24.82
N LYS A 177 2.70 -0.06 -25.68
CA LYS A 177 2.82 -0.61 -27.02
C LYS A 177 4.16 -1.31 -27.14
N LEU A 178 4.12 -2.51 -27.72
CA LEU A 178 5.30 -3.26 -28.09
C LEU A 178 5.36 -3.33 -29.61
N SER A 179 6.56 -3.21 -30.17
CA SER A 179 6.78 -3.37 -31.59
C SER A 179 7.93 -4.35 -31.87
N ASP A 180 7.76 -5.08 -32.94
CA ASP A 180 8.72 -5.91 -33.66
C ASP A 180 8.81 -5.32 -35.07
N ASN A 181 10.00 -4.80 -35.38
CA ASN A 181 10.32 -4.13 -36.63
C ASN A 181 10.90 -5.11 -37.66
N VAL A 182 11.02 -6.40 -37.32
CA VAL A 182 11.51 -7.46 -38.21
C VAL A 182 10.33 -8.15 -38.90
N LEU A 183 9.29 -8.49 -38.14
CA LEU A 183 8.11 -9.18 -38.64
C LEU A 183 6.83 -8.43 -38.24
N PRO A 184 6.23 -7.62 -39.14
CA PRO A 184 5.06 -6.80 -38.81
C PRO A 184 3.86 -7.57 -38.27
N ILE A 185 3.71 -8.86 -38.62
CA ILE A 185 2.64 -9.72 -38.09
C ILE A 185 2.76 -9.96 -36.58
N ASN A 186 3.98 -9.90 -36.02
CA ASN A 186 4.20 -10.02 -34.58
C ASN A 186 3.61 -8.83 -33.82
N ASN A 187 3.49 -7.65 -34.44
CA ASN A 187 2.86 -6.49 -33.81
C ASN A 187 1.37 -6.72 -33.52
N ILE A 188 0.70 -7.44 -34.42
CA ILE A 188 -0.71 -7.83 -34.24
C ILE A 188 -0.81 -8.81 -33.07
N LEU A 189 0.07 -9.80 -33.02
CA LEU A 189 0.11 -10.78 -31.93
C LEU A 189 0.43 -10.11 -30.57
N LEU A 190 1.44 -9.24 -30.50
CA LEU A 190 1.80 -8.51 -29.28
C LEU A 190 0.66 -7.62 -28.80
N SER A 191 -0.01 -6.92 -29.73
CA SER A 191 -1.19 -6.10 -29.41
C SER A 191 -2.35 -6.95 -28.89
N LEU A 192 -2.60 -8.11 -29.51
CA LEU A 192 -3.60 -9.07 -29.05
C LEU A 192 -3.29 -9.57 -27.63
N MET A 193 -2.04 -9.95 -27.36
CA MET A 193 -1.61 -10.44 -26.04
C MET A 193 -1.83 -9.38 -24.97
N LEU A 194 -1.42 -8.13 -25.22
CA LEU A 194 -1.63 -7.01 -24.31
C LEU A 194 -3.11 -6.72 -24.09
N ALA A 195 -3.93 -6.72 -25.14
CA ALA A 195 -5.36 -6.48 -25.02
C ALA A 195 -6.05 -7.60 -24.24
N PHE A 196 -5.70 -8.86 -24.51
CA PHE A 196 -6.32 -10.03 -23.88
C PHE A 196 -6.06 -10.07 -22.37
N ASP A 197 -4.83 -9.77 -21.95
CA ASP A 197 -4.46 -9.77 -20.54
C ASP A 197 -4.74 -8.43 -19.83
N ASN A 198 -5.30 -7.44 -20.54
CA ASN A 198 -5.39 -6.06 -20.04
C ASN A 198 -4.01 -5.58 -19.52
N GLY A 199 -2.98 -5.86 -20.32
CA GLY A 199 -1.56 -5.61 -20.08
C GLY A 199 -1.07 -4.25 -20.59
N ASP A 200 -1.89 -3.56 -21.39
CA ASP A 200 -1.61 -2.26 -21.98
C ASP A 200 -1.61 -1.11 -20.97
N SER A 201 -2.17 -1.34 -19.77
CA SER A 201 -2.21 -0.38 -18.67
C SER A 201 -2.22 -1.08 -17.32
N GLY A 202 -1.82 -0.37 -16.28
CA GLY A 202 -1.81 -0.87 -14.92
C GLY A 202 -1.29 0.15 -13.92
N GLU A 203 -1.24 -0.27 -12.67
CA GLU A 203 -0.68 0.50 -11.56
C GLU A 203 0.09 -0.46 -10.66
N LEU A 204 1.23 -0.02 -10.15
CA LEU A 204 1.88 -0.67 -9.02
C LEU A 204 1.09 -0.34 -7.75
N ALA A 205 0.82 -1.36 -6.92
CA ALA A 205 -0.03 -1.20 -5.75
C ALA A 205 0.53 -0.13 -4.81
N PRO A 206 -0.34 0.76 -4.27
CA PRO A 206 0.07 1.71 -3.25
C PRO A 206 0.61 0.97 -2.02
N GLY A 207 1.49 1.65 -1.29
CA GLY A 207 2.04 1.14 -0.05
C GLY A 207 2.25 2.24 0.97
N SER A 208 2.40 1.80 2.21
CA SER A 208 2.94 2.59 3.29
C SER A 208 4.45 2.39 3.31
N TYR A 209 5.22 3.43 3.01
CA TYR A 209 6.66 3.39 2.93
C TYR A 209 7.33 4.29 3.98
N ARG A 210 8.55 3.94 4.34
CA ARG A 210 9.47 4.84 5.02
C ARG A 210 10.83 4.76 4.33
N VAL A 211 11.47 5.91 4.12
CA VAL A 211 12.80 5.98 3.49
C VAL A 211 13.81 6.50 4.50
N GLU A 212 14.94 5.80 4.63
CA GLU A 212 16.01 6.19 5.55
C GLU A 212 16.62 7.53 5.12
N ILE A 213 16.91 8.41 6.08
CA ILE A 213 17.76 9.59 5.87
C ILE A 213 19.16 9.21 6.34
N THR A 214 20.07 9.09 5.39
CA THR A 214 21.44 8.59 5.63
C THR A 214 22.42 9.68 6.01
N SER A 215 22.15 10.92 5.60
CA SER A 215 22.98 12.07 5.94
C SER A 215 22.19 13.37 5.82
N GLY A 216 22.60 14.38 6.58
CA GLY A 216 21.94 15.68 6.66
C GLY A 216 20.59 15.62 7.37
N SER A 217 19.84 16.71 7.26
CA SER A 217 18.47 16.79 7.76
C SER A 217 17.65 17.78 6.93
N PRO A 218 16.31 17.69 6.96
CA PRO A 218 15.46 18.71 6.35
C PRO A 218 15.73 20.13 6.89
N GLU A 219 16.12 20.26 8.16
CA GLU A 219 16.42 21.55 8.79
C GLU A 219 17.69 22.21 8.22
N ASP A 220 18.68 21.40 7.82
CA ASP A 220 19.93 21.86 7.23
C ASP A 220 19.77 22.34 5.77
N GLY A 221 18.60 22.09 5.15
CA GLY A 221 18.35 22.41 3.75
C GLY A 221 18.88 21.38 2.75
N GLU A 222 19.58 20.35 3.22
CA GLU A 222 20.15 19.28 2.39
C GLU A 222 20.19 17.95 3.14
N PHE A 223 19.72 16.88 2.49
CA PHE A 223 19.78 15.53 3.04
C PHE A 223 19.72 14.45 1.96
N THR A 224 20.27 13.27 2.27
CA THR A 224 20.36 12.14 1.33
C THR A 224 19.51 10.96 1.78
N LEU A 225 18.71 10.45 0.84
CA LEU A 225 17.84 9.31 1.03
C LEU A 225 18.59 7.98 0.85
N GLY A 226 18.24 7.01 1.69
CA GLY A 226 18.76 5.64 1.67
C GLY A 226 17.74 4.64 1.14
N CYS A 227 17.81 3.43 1.67
CA CYS A 227 16.88 2.37 1.29
C CYS A 227 15.47 2.60 1.86
N MET A 228 14.48 2.07 1.16
CA MET A 228 13.08 2.11 1.53
C MET A 228 12.66 0.81 2.23
N GLU A 229 11.77 0.97 3.19
CA GLU A 229 11.03 -0.09 3.84
C GLU A 229 9.54 0.09 3.57
N ARG A 230 8.81 -1.03 3.47
CA ARG A 230 7.36 -1.05 3.28
C ARG A 230 6.70 -1.74 4.47
N LEU A 231 5.57 -1.19 4.90
CA LEU A 231 4.82 -1.73 6.02
C LEU A 231 4.07 -2.99 5.58
N SER A 232 4.39 -4.12 6.22
CA SER A 232 3.63 -5.35 6.16
C SER A 232 2.63 -5.40 7.32
N PRO A 233 1.35 -5.71 7.05
CA PRO A 233 0.37 -5.88 8.12
C PRO A 233 0.69 -7.08 9.03
N LEU A 234 1.50 -8.04 8.58
CA LEU A 234 1.81 -9.24 9.36
C LEU A 234 3.11 -9.12 10.14
N TYR A 235 4.10 -8.45 9.55
CA TYR A 235 5.48 -8.48 10.04
C TYR A 235 6.02 -7.09 10.41
N GLY A 236 5.22 -6.02 10.25
CA GLY A 236 5.68 -4.66 10.43
C GLY A 236 6.59 -4.23 9.27
N TRP A 237 7.64 -3.46 9.58
CA TRP A 237 8.53 -2.92 8.57
C TRP A 237 9.47 -3.96 7.99
N LEU A 238 9.40 -4.13 6.67
CA LEU A 238 10.29 -4.99 5.91
C LEU A 238 10.95 -4.17 4.80
N SER A 239 12.08 -4.66 4.27
CA SER A 239 12.63 -4.12 3.03
C SER A 239 11.54 -4.09 1.95
N SER A 240 11.47 -3.02 1.16
CA SER A 240 10.45 -2.94 0.11
C SER A 240 10.59 -4.02 -0.97
N ASP A 241 11.76 -4.66 -1.08
CA ASP A 241 12.00 -5.80 -1.98
C ASP A 241 11.62 -7.17 -1.40
N ASP A 242 11.08 -7.22 -0.17
CA ASP A 242 10.69 -8.47 0.47
C ASP A 242 9.65 -9.25 -0.35
N SER A 243 9.88 -10.55 -0.48
CA SER A 243 9.03 -11.45 -1.29
C SER A 243 7.57 -11.51 -0.83
N SER A 244 7.27 -11.16 0.42
CA SER A 244 5.90 -11.11 0.95
C SER A 244 5.02 -10.05 0.30
N PHE A 245 5.62 -9.04 -0.37
CA PHE A 245 4.89 -8.04 -1.14
C PHE A 245 4.59 -8.47 -2.58
N GLU A 246 5.11 -9.62 -3.04
CA GLU A 246 4.87 -10.09 -4.40
C GLU A 246 3.41 -10.47 -4.63
N ARG A 247 2.73 -9.64 -5.45
CA ARG A 247 1.41 -9.95 -5.97
C ARG A 247 1.50 -10.39 -7.41
N ARG A 248 1.19 -11.67 -7.66
CA ARG A 248 1.06 -12.19 -9.03
C ARG A 248 -0.23 -11.67 -9.64
N ILE A 249 -0.11 -10.99 -10.78
CA ILE A 249 -1.25 -10.54 -11.57
C ILE A 249 -1.49 -11.64 -12.62
N PRO A 250 -2.65 -12.33 -12.59
CA PRO A 250 -2.94 -13.37 -13.54
C PRO A 250 -3.00 -12.78 -14.95
N GLY A 251 -2.39 -13.48 -15.89
CA GLY A 251 -2.44 -13.21 -17.32
C GLY A 251 -2.34 -14.53 -18.06
N PHE A 252 -3.07 -14.64 -19.16
CA PHE A 252 -3.03 -15.82 -20.01
C PHE A 252 -1.74 -15.85 -20.83
N PHE A 253 -1.30 -14.69 -21.33
CA PHE A 253 -0.11 -14.55 -22.18
C PHE A 253 1.11 -14.00 -21.42
N LEU A 254 0.90 -13.06 -20.51
CA LEU A 254 1.93 -12.28 -19.81
C LEU A 254 1.89 -12.58 -18.31
N ARG A 255 3.03 -13.04 -17.79
CA ARG A 255 3.24 -13.14 -16.34
C ARG A 255 3.65 -11.78 -15.81
N ARG A 256 2.85 -11.22 -14.92
CA ARG A 256 3.12 -9.94 -14.26
C ARG A 256 3.19 -10.13 -12.75
N VAL A 257 4.12 -9.43 -12.12
CA VAL A 257 4.26 -9.38 -10.67
C VAL A 257 4.31 -7.92 -10.28
N ASP A 258 3.53 -7.56 -9.28
CA ASP A 258 3.52 -6.25 -8.65
C ASP A 258 4.13 -6.38 -7.25
N LYS A 259 5.15 -5.56 -6.96
CA LYS A 259 5.80 -5.49 -5.64
C LYS A 259 5.69 -4.10 -5.00
N GLY A 260 5.06 -3.13 -5.67
CA GLY A 260 5.18 -1.71 -5.32
C GLY A 260 6.52 -1.11 -5.71
N LEU A 261 6.93 -0.04 -5.01
CA LEU A 261 8.24 0.59 -5.19
C LEU A 261 9.34 -0.26 -4.53
N SER A 262 10.48 -0.39 -5.21
CA SER A 262 11.63 -1.16 -4.72
C SER A 262 12.39 -0.45 -3.60
N ALA A 263 13.21 -1.20 -2.87
CA ALA A 263 13.97 -0.64 -1.74
C ALA A 263 15.01 0.40 -2.18
N ASP A 264 15.48 0.33 -3.42
CA ASP A 264 16.47 1.22 -4.01
C ASP A 264 15.85 2.42 -4.75
N PHE A 265 14.52 2.52 -4.85
CA PHE A 265 13.83 3.50 -5.71
C PHE A 265 14.25 4.95 -5.45
N LEU A 266 14.41 5.35 -4.18
CA LEU A 266 14.89 6.69 -3.77
C LEU A 266 16.34 6.69 -3.28
N GLN A 267 17.03 5.55 -3.34
CA GLN A 267 18.35 5.40 -2.74
C GLN A 267 19.37 6.30 -3.45
N GLY A 268 20.10 7.08 -2.66
CA GLY A 268 21.14 8.00 -3.12
C GLY A 268 20.61 9.34 -3.63
N VAL A 269 19.29 9.59 -3.61
CA VAL A 269 18.73 10.90 -3.94
C VAL A 269 19.20 11.90 -2.88
N THR A 270 19.95 12.91 -3.29
CA THR A 270 20.29 14.05 -2.43
C THR A 270 19.31 15.18 -2.71
N LEU A 271 18.45 15.47 -1.73
CA LEU A 271 17.46 16.52 -1.77
C LEU A 271 18.07 17.81 -1.24
N ARG A 272 17.94 18.91 -2.00
CA ARG A 272 18.39 20.26 -1.63
C ARG A 272 17.21 21.20 -1.65
N THR A 273 17.23 22.25 -0.83
CA THR A 273 16.21 23.30 -0.85
C THR A 273 16.03 23.84 -2.27
N ALA A 274 14.78 23.92 -2.70
CA ALA A 274 14.41 24.34 -4.04
C ALA A 274 13.16 25.23 -3.99
N PRO A 275 12.90 26.06 -5.01
CA PRO A 275 11.63 26.78 -5.12
C PRO A 275 10.44 25.81 -5.19
N LYS A 276 9.27 26.27 -4.75
CA LYS A 276 8.02 25.52 -4.88
C LYS A 276 7.74 25.21 -6.35
N GLN A 277 7.43 23.96 -6.66
CA GLN A 277 7.10 23.51 -8.00
C GLN A 277 5.62 23.13 -8.10
N THR A 278 5.04 23.33 -9.28
CA THR A 278 3.68 22.83 -9.58
C THR A 278 3.77 21.35 -9.91
N VAL A 279 3.12 20.53 -9.10
CA VAL A 279 3.06 19.08 -9.31
C VAL A 279 1.72 18.68 -9.90
N GLN A 280 1.78 17.76 -10.86
CA GLN A 280 0.61 17.16 -11.47
C GLN A 280 0.09 16.03 -10.58
N TRP A 281 -1.21 16.08 -10.24
CA TRP A 281 -1.86 15.12 -9.34
C TRP A 281 -2.68 14.05 -10.08
N GLU A 282 -2.92 14.25 -11.37
CA GLU A 282 -3.69 13.34 -12.23
C GLU A 282 -2.95 13.15 -13.55
N PRO A 283 -2.97 11.95 -14.15
CA PRO A 283 -2.46 11.77 -15.50
C PRO A 283 -3.24 12.64 -16.50
N SER A 284 -2.63 12.94 -17.65
CA SER A 284 -3.29 13.77 -18.66
C SER A 284 -4.49 13.03 -19.30
N PRO A 285 -5.43 13.76 -19.93
CA PRO A 285 -6.57 13.14 -20.63
C PRO A 285 -6.17 12.06 -21.66
N GLY A 286 -5.01 12.21 -22.31
CA GLY A 286 -4.51 11.27 -23.33
C GLY A 286 -3.72 10.07 -22.77
N PHE A 287 -3.54 9.99 -21.45
CA PHE A 287 -2.66 9.01 -20.81
C PHE A 287 -3.03 7.55 -21.11
N TYR A 288 -4.33 7.25 -21.24
CA TYR A 288 -4.83 5.90 -21.55
C TYR A 288 -5.23 5.72 -23.02
N GLY A 289 -4.91 6.67 -23.91
CA GLY A 289 -5.47 6.73 -25.27
C GLY A 289 -6.92 7.23 -25.28
N GLU A 290 -7.73 6.79 -26.24
CA GLU A 290 -9.13 7.25 -26.44
C GLU A 290 -10.14 6.76 -25.37
N ASN A 291 -9.67 6.24 -24.23
CA ASN A 291 -10.51 5.52 -23.26
C ASN A 291 -10.74 6.31 -21.95
N ASP A 292 -11.57 7.36 -22.03
CA ASP A 292 -11.90 8.26 -20.92
C ASP A 292 -12.46 7.56 -19.67
N GLY A 293 -13.08 6.39 -19.82
CA GLY A 293 -13.61 5.60 -18.71
C GLY A 293 -12.52 5.10 -17.75
N ARG A 294 -11.32 4.80 -18.27
CA ARG A 294 -10.18 4.35 -17.45
C ARG A 294 -9.64 5.49 -16.59
N LEU A 295 -9.51 6.69 -17.15
CA LEU A 295 -9.06 7.87 -16.41
C LEU A 295 -10.00 8.18 -15.23
N LYS A 296 -11.32 8.18 -15.46
CA LYS A 296 -12.31 8.40 -14.38
C LYS A 296 -12.19 7.38 -13.24
N ASN A 297 -11.99 6.10 -13.59
CA ASN A 297 -11.78 5.05 -12.58
C ASN A 297 -10.49 5.26 -11.79
N VAL A 298 -9.44 5.72 -12.45
CA VAL A 298 -8.15 6.01 -11.82
C VAL A 298 -8.24 7.20 -10.89
N VAL A 299 -8.83 8.32 -11.33
CA VAL A 299 -9.07 9.50 -10.48
C VAL A 299 -9.89 9.13 -9.25
N ARG A 300 -10.91 8.28 -9.41
CA ARG A 300 -11.67 7.74 -8.27
C ARG A 300 -10.77 6.97 -7.30
N ARG A 301 -9.94 6.03 -7.81
CA ARG A 301 -9.00 5.23 -6.99
C ARG A 301 -7.96 6.09 -6.29
N ILE A 302 -7.38 7.07 -6.96
CA ILE A 302 -6.44 8.03 -6.36
C ILE A 302 -7.13 8.75 -5.20
N GLY A 303 -8.36 9.24 -5.40
CA GLY A 303 -9.13 9.85 -4.33
C GLY A 303 -9.41 8.89 -3.16
N GLU A 304 -9.70 7.61 -3.43
CA GLU A 304 -9.86 6.58 -2.39
C GLU A 304 -8.57 6.34 -1.62
N ILE A 305 -7.43 6.25 -2.30
CA ILE A 305 -6.09 6.05 -1.71
C ILE A 305 -5.75 7.18 -0.74
N TYR A 306 -5.97 8.42 -1.16
CA TYR A 306 -5.67 9.60 -0.36
C TYR A 306 -6.66 9.80 0.79
N ARG A 307 -7.97 9.62 0.56
CA ARG A 307 -8.99 9.70 1.62
C ARG A 307 -8.87 8.56 2.62
N GLY A 308 -8.45 7.38 2.16
CA GLY A 308 -8.29 6.18 2.96
C GLY A 308 -6.86 5.91 3.40
N ALA A 309 -5.96 6.92 3.34
CA ALA A 309 -4.54 6.88 3.72
C ALA A 309 -3.96 5.47 3.60
N VAL A 310 -3.80 4.99 2.35
CA VAL A 310 -3.35 3.65 1.94
C VAL A 310 -3.52 2.64 3.06
N ALA A 311 -4.71 2.05 3.24
CA ALA A 311 -5.06 1.10 4.29
C ALA A 311 -3.97 0.03 4.52
N GLY A 312 -2.91 0.40 5.23
CA GLY A 312 -1.72 -0.42 5.47
C GLY A 312 -2.01 -1.53 6.45
N THR A 313 -3.17 -1.44 7.10
CA THR A 313 -3.79 -2.43 7.94
C THR A 313 -5.29 -2.12 7.89
N PRO A 314 -6.18 -3.02 7.44
CA PRO A 314 -7.62 -2.76 7.33
C PRO A 314 -8.27 -2.27 8.65
N LEU A 315 -7.52 -2.39 9.75
CA LEU A 315 -7.94 -2.13 11.12
C LEU A 315 -7.10 -1.06 11.83
N SER A 316 -6.27 -0.26 11.13
CA SER A 316 -5.47 0.79 11.79
C SER A 316 -6.33 1.72 12.64
N ASP A 317 -7.54 1.99 12.16
CA ASP A 317 -8.48 2.93 12.78
C ASP A 317 -9.33 2.26 13.87
N TYR A 318 -9.26 0.92 13.97
CA TYR A 318 -9.98 0.12 14.96
C TYR A 318 -9.01 -0.36 16.04
N ASP A 319 -9.07 0.29 17.21
CA ASP A 319 -8.37 -0.21 18.38
C ASP A 319 -9.12 -1.40 19.02
N MET A 320 -8.43 -2.16 19.88
CA MET A 320 -9.06 -3.29 20.58
C MET A 320 -10.04 -2.83 21.69
N GLN A 321 -10.12 -1.52 21.99
CA GLN A 321 -11.09 -0.99 22.95
C GLN A 321 -12.46 -0.79 22.31
N GLN A 322 -12.54 -0.21 21.11
CA GLN A 322 -13.73 -0.19 20.26
C GLN A 322 -14.21 -1.60 20.03
N PHE A 323 -13.26 -2.49 19.74
CA PHE A 323 -13.49 -3.91 19.57
C PHE A 323 -14.16 -4.58 20.77
N SER A 324 -13.75 -4.18 21.99
CA SER A 324 -14.36 -4.63 23.25
C SER A 324 -15.67 -3.92 23.55
N SER A 325 -15.82 -2.64 23.23
CA SER A 325 -17.04 -1.85 23.44
C SER A 325 -18.21 -2.32 22.56
N ASP A 326 -17.91 -2.88 21.38
CA ASP A 326 -18.91 -3.50 20.52
C ASP A 326 -19.50 -4.78 21.12
N LEU A 327 -18.77 -5.46 22.01
CA LEU A 327 -19.29 -6.55 22.85
C LEU A 327 -20.37 -5.99 23.79
N ASP A 328 -20.07 -4.92 24.52
CA ASP A 328 -21.00 -4.33 25.50
C ASP A 328 -22.30 -3.86 24.84
N LYS A 329 -22.19 -3.18 23.69
CA LYS A 329 -23.35 -2.62 22.98
C LYS A 329 -24.25 -3.66 22.33
N HIS A 330 -23.74 -4.86 22.01
CA HIS A 330 -24.48 -5.87 21.24
C HIS A 330 -24.73 -7.19 21.98
N VAL A 331 -24.08 -7.45 23.11
CA VAL A 331 -24.26 -8.65 23.93
C VAL A 331 -25.03 -8.34 25.22
N PHE A 332 -24.92 -7.13 25.76
CA PHE A 332 -25.60 -6.70 26.98
C PHE A 332 -26.65 -5.61 26.72
N LYS A 333 -27.64 -5.87 25.85
CA LYS A 333 -28.92 -5.19 26.02
C LYS A 333 -29.64 -5.87 27.18
N MET A 334 -29.60 -5.26 28.37
CA MET A 334 -30.59 -5.58 29.41
C MET A 334 -31.98 -5.46 28.77
N LYS A 335 -32.77 -6.51 28.91
CA LYS A 335 -34.20 -6.48 28.56
C LYS A 335 -34.93 -5.46 29.40
#